data_AF-A0A3D5UXJ2-F1
#
_entry.id   AF-A0A3D5UXJ2-F1
#
_cell.length_a   1.000
_cell.length_b   1.000
_cell.length_c   1.000
_cell.angle_alpha   90.00
_cell.angle_beta   90.00
_cell.angle_gamma   90.00
#
_symmetry.space_group_name_H-M   'P 1'
#
loop_
_entity.id
_entity.type
_entity.pdbx_description
1 polymer ?
#
loop_
_entity_poly.entity_id
_entity_poly.type
_entity_poly.pdbx_seq_one_letter_code
_entity_poly.pdbx_strand_id
1 'polypeptide(L)' 'CVANMPGAVARTSTFALNNATLPFTLALADKGYRQAMLDNPHLLAGLNVHKGDLTYRAVSDALGVAWRDAAG' A
#
# COMPACT_ATOMS: atom_id res chain seq x y z
N CYS A 1 -25.51 -0.19 2.80
CA CYS A 1 -24.21 -0.67 3.31
C CYS A 1 -23.54 0.46 4.08
N VAL A 2 -22.87 0.18 5.21
CA VAL A 2 -22.09 1.18 5.97
C VAL A 2 -20.62 0.97 5.65
N ALA A 3 -19.91 2.00 5.20
CA ALA A 3 -18.46 1.91 4.99
C ALA A 3 -17.76 1.62 6.33
N ASN A 4 -16.67 0.85 6.31
CA ASN A 4 -15.91 0.50 7.52
C ASN A 4 -16.71 -0.33 8.56
N MET A 5 -17.49 -1.33 8.12
CA MET A 5 -18.10 -2.32 9.03
C MET A 5 -17.12 -2.99 10.01
N PRO A 6 -15.84 -3.27 9.64
CA PRO A 6 -14.84 -3.75 10.60
C PRO A 6 -14.62 -2.81 11.80
N GLY A 7 -14.95 -1.52 11.67
CA GLY A 7 -14.89 -0.54 12.76
C GLY A 7 -15.83 -0.86 13.93
N ALA A 8 -16.94 -1.58 13.70
CA ALA A 8 -17.84 -2.02 14.77
C ALA A 8 -17.20 -3.06 15.70
N VAL A 9 -16.14 -3.74 15.24
CA VAL A 9 -15.40 -4.77 15.99
C VAL A 9 -13.91 -4.42 16.05
N ALA A 10 -13.62 -3.18 16.44
CA ALA A 10 -12.29 -2.57 16.39
C ALA A 10 -11.16 -3.43 16.97
N ARG A 11 -11.37 -4.09 18.12
CA ARG A 11 -10.34 -4.97 18.74
C ARG A 11 -9.97 -6.12 17.81
N THR A 12 -10.96 -6.85 17.29
CA THR A 12 -10.74 -7.98 16.39
C THR A 12 -10.14 -7.51 15.07
N SER A 13 -10.67 -6.45 14.47
CA SER A 13 -10.18 -5.88 13.21
C SER A 13 -8.75 -5.38 13.32
N THR A 14 -8.36 -4.80 14.46
CA THR A 14 -6.99 -4.34 14.71
C THR A 14 -6.01 -5.51 14.71
N PHE A 15 -6.31 -6.59 15.44
CA PHE A 15 -5.46 -7.78 15.43
C PHE A 15 -5.38 -8.39 14.02
N ALA A 16 -6.50 -8.49 13.31
CA ALA A 16 -6.52 -9.03 11.96
C ALA A 16 -5.67 -8.20 10.99
N LEU A 17 -5.84 -6.87 10.98
CA LEU A 17 -5.10 -5.97 10.12
C LEU A 17 -3.60 -5.98 10.45
N ASN A 18 -3.25 -5.83 11.73
CA ASN A 18 -1.85 -5.79 12.15
C ASN A 18 -1.14 -7.11 11.85
N ASN A 19 -1.76 -8.26 12.07
CA ASN A 19 -1.14 -9.54 11.74
C ASN A 19 -0.85 -9.68 10.24
N ALA A 20 -1.70 -9.11 9.38
CA ALA A 20 -1.48 -9.11 7.94
C ALA A 20 -0.43 -8.08 7.48
N THR A 21 -0.36 -6.91 8.12
CA THR A 21 0.52 -5.81 7.69
C THR A 21 1.91 -5.83 8.34
N LEU A 22 2.05 -6.44 9.52
CA LEU A 22 3.27 -6.41 10.32
C LEU A 22 4.53 -6.84 9.56
N PRO A 23 4.53 -7.91 8.73
CA PRO A 23 5.72 -8.29 7.97
C PRO A 23 6.20 -7.19 7.02
N PHE A 24 5.27 -6.45 6.39
CA PHE A 24 5.60 -5.36 5.47
C PHE A 24 6.11 -4.13 6.24
N THR A 25 5.49 -3.81 7.38
CA THR A 25 5.92 -2.70 8.23
C THR A 25 7.33 -2.89 8.76
N LEU A 26 7.67 -4.11 9.21
CA LEU A 26 9.03 -4.44 9.64
C LEU A 26 10.04 -4.33 8.49
N ALA A 27 9.72 -4.88 7.31
CA ALA A 27 10.60 -4.77 6.14
C ALA A 27 10.88 -3.31 5.74
N LEU A 28 9.86 -2.45 5.80
CA LEU A 28 10.00 -1.01 5.54
C LEU A 28 10.88 -0.32 6.60
N ALA A 29 10.72 -0.67 7.87
CA ALA A 29 11.49 -0.09 8.97
C ALA A 29 12.96 -0.50 8.89
N ASP A 30 13.24 -1.77 8.61
CA ASP A 30 14.60 -2.33 8.62
C ASP A 30 15.41 -1.94 7.37
N LYS A 31 14.77 -1.91 6.19
CA LYS A 31 15.46 -1.77 4.89
C LYS A 31 15.21 -0.42 4.22
N GLY A 32 14.27 0.37 4.72
CA GLY A 32 13.74 1.54 4.03
C GLY A 32 12.86 1.19 2.82
N TYR A 33 12.13 2.19 2.32
CA TYR A 33 11.10 1.98 1.29
C TYR A 33 11.65 1.38 0.00
N ARG A 34 12.78 1.86 -0.51
CA ARG A 34 13.31 1.45 -1.81
C ARG A 34 13.68 -0.03 -1.83
N GLN A 35 14.52 -0.46 -0.88
CA GLN A 35 14.97 -1.84 -0.86
C GLN A 35 13.83 -2.79 -0.48
N ALA A 36 12.97 -2.42 0.49
CA ALA A 36 11.82 -3.24 0.86
C ALA A 36 10.84 -3.48 -0.30
N MET A 37 10.61 -2.48 -1.14
CA MET A 37 9.74 -2.61 -2.32
C MET A 37 10.40 -3.42 -3.44
N LEU A 38 11.70 -3.25 -3.69
CA LEU A 38 12.43 -4.06 -4.68
C LEU A 38 12.49 -5.54 -4.26
N ASP A 39 12.64 -5.82 -2.96
CA ASP A 39 12.66 -7.17 -2.41
C ASP A 39 11.28 -7.85 -2.42
N ASN A 40 10.18 -7.08 -2.46
CA ASN A 40 8.82 -7.59 -2.35
C ASN A 40 7.90 -6.99 -3.43
N PRO A 41 7.66 -7.72 -4.53
CA PRO A 41 6.78 -7.27 -5.61
C PRO A 41 5.35 -6.95 -5.15
N HIS A 42 4.84 -7.64 -4.12
CA HIS A 42 3.50 -7.36 -3.57
C HIS A 42 3.47 -6.03 -2.81
N LEU A 43 4.56 -5.66 -2.16
CA LEU A 43 4.69 -4.36 -1.50
C LEU A 43 4.82 -3.23 -2.54
N LEU A 44 5.61 -3.44 -3.59
CA LEU A 44 5.73 -2.49 -4.71
C LEU A 44 4.39 -2.28 -5.43
N ALA A 45 3.62 -3.34 -5.66
CA ALA A 45 2.30 -3.26 -6.28
C ALA A 45 1.30 -2.39 -5.47
N GLY A 46 1.56 -2.18 -4.18
CA GLY A 46 0.78 -1.28 -3.32
C GLY A 46 1.15 0.22 -3.46
N LEU A 47 2.23 0.56 -4.16
CA LEU A 47 2.69 1.94 -4.31
C LEU A 47 1.76 2.73 -5.23
N ASN A 48 1.13 3.77 -4.68
CA ASN A 48 0.20 4.63 -5.43
C ASN A 48 0.83 5.95 -5.90
N VAL A 49 1.68 6.57 -5.07
CA VAL A 49 2.31 7.87 -5.37
C VAL A 49 3.77 7.83 -4.96
N HIS A 50 4.66 8.32 -5.83
CA HIS A 50 6.07 8.52 -5.51
C HIS A 50 6.58 9.83 -6.14
N LYS A 51 7.19 10.70 -5.33
CA LYS A 51 7.81 11.97 -5.79
C LYS A 51 6.89 12.86 -6.67
N GLY A 52 5.59 12.85 -6.40
CA GLY A 52 4.60 13.64 -7.16
C GLY A 52 4.00 12.91 -8.37
N ASP A 53 4.48 11.71 -8.67
CA ASP A 53 3.97 10.88 -9.76
C ASP A 53 3.01 9.82 -9.26
N LEU A 54 1.93 9.59 -10.01
CA LEU A 54 0.96 8.52 -9.73
C LEU A 54 1.44 7.21 -10.37
N THR A 55 1.72 6.21 -9.54
CA THR A 55 2.32 4.94 -9.94
C THR A 55 1.32 3.80 -10.11
N TYR A 56 0.09 3.98 -9.63
CA TYR A 56 -0.95 2.96 -9.73
C TYR A 56 -1.93 3.25 -10.87
N ARG A 57 -1.84 2.42 -11.93
CA ARG A 57 -2.54 2.65 -13.20
C ARG A 57 -4.05 2.80 -13.07
N ALA A 58 -4.71 1.96 -12.28
CA ALA A 58 -6.16 2.01 -12.16
C ALA A 58 -6.68 3.32 -11.52
N VAL A 59 -5.93 3.94 -10.62
CA VAL A 59 -6.28 5.27 -10.07
C VAL A 59 -6.04 6.36 -11.12
N SER A 60 -5.01 6.20 -11.96
CA SER A 60 -4.71 7.13 -13.05
C SER A 60 -5.83 7.19 -14.06
N ASP A 61 -6.29 6.00 -14.48
CA ASP A 61 -7.38 5.84 -15.44
C ASP A 61 -8.69 6.39 -14.88
N ALA A 62 -8.96 6.19 -13.58
CA ALA A 62 -10.17 6.66 -12.92
C ALA A 62 -10.21 8.19 -12.74
N LEU A 63 -9.06 8.84 -12.53
CA LEU A 63 -8.97 10.27 -12.26
C LEU A 63 -8.53 11.10 -13.49
N GLY A 64 -8.17 10.46 -14.60
CA GLY A 64 -7.74 11.13 -15.82
C GLY A 64 -6.39 11.85 -15.68
N VAL A 65 -5.51 11.36 -14.80
CA VAL A 65 -4.19 11.96 -14.55
C VAL A 65 -3.07 11.14 -15.21
N ALA A 66 -1.87 11.72 -15.30
CA ALA A 66 -0.72 11.05 -15.89
C ALA A 66 -0.19 9.91 -14.99
N TRP A 67 0.02 8.74 -15.60
CA TRP A 67 0.62 7.57 -14.95
C TRP A 67 2.13 7.53 -15.19
N ARG A 68 2.88 7.06 -14.19
CA ARG A 68 4.29 6.68 -14.34
C ARG A 68 4.54 5.31 -13.74
N ASP A 69 5.56 4.61 -14.22
CA ASP A 69 5.87 3.29 -13.70
C ASP A 69 6.40 3.34 -12.27
N ALA A 70 6.01 2.35 -11.46
CA ALA A 70 6.38 2.25 -10.05
C ALA A 70 7.84 1.80 -9.87
N ALA A 71 8.38 1.03 -10.82
CA ALA A 71 9.74 0.50 -10.74
C ALA A 71 10.80 1.55 -11.08
N GLY A 72 10.45 2.59 -11.83
CA GLY A 72 11.24 3.81 -12.08
C GLY A 72 12.65 3.55 -12.61
#